data_AF-A0A9E2AGU3-F1
#
_entry.id   AF-A0A9E2AGU3-F1
#
_cell.length_a   1.000
_cell.length_b   1.000
_cell.length_c   1.000
_cell.angle_alpha   90.00
_cell.angle_beta   90.00
_cell.angle_gamma   90.00
#
_symmetry.space_group_name_H-M   'P 1'
#
loop_
_entity.id
_entity.type
_entity.pdbx_description
1 polymer ?
#
loop_
_entity_poly.entity_id
_entity_poly.type
_entity_poly.pdbx_seq_one_letter_code
_entity_poly.pdbx_strand_id
1 'polypeptide(L)'
;MPDAKIALDLTHCESFINESAFQDARSAARTANSKVHDKTGAGSDFLGWVNLPNEIPGSLLEEISNSAQKIKEQSEILVVIGIGGSYLGAKAVIDALSHSFRNNLSSEQRDGPEIYFA
;
A
#
# COMPACT_ATOMS: atom_id res chain seq x y z
N MET A 1 -5.72 -13.26 -18.66
CA MET A 1 -5.05 -12.01 -18.24
C MET A 1 -3.55 -12.20 -18.45
N PRO A 2 -3.00 -11.87 -19.63
CA PRO A 2 -1.61 -12.17 -19.96
C PRO A 2 -0.57 -11.18 -19.39
N ASP A 3 -0.98 -10.04 -18.82
CA ASP A 3 -0.06 -8.95 -18.40
C ASP A 3 0.03 -8.74 -16.87
N ALA A 4 -0.35 -9.72 -16.06
CA ALA A 4 -0.29 -9.60 -14.61
C ALA A 4 1.17 -9.58 -14.11
N LYS A 5 1.62 -8.45 -13.55
CA LYS A 5 2.97 -8.29 -12.97
C LYS A 5 3.17 -9.01 -11.63
N ILE A 6 2.08 -9.51 -11.05
CA ILE A 6 2.05 -10.29 -9.81
C ILE A 6 1.22 -11.54 -10.09
N ALA A 7 1.75 -12.72 -9.73
CA ALA A 7 1.10 -14.00 -9.92
C ALA A 7 0.75 -14.64 -8.58
N LEU A 8 -0.42 -15.27 -8.52
CA LEU A 8 -0.86 -16.09 -7.39
C LEU A 8 -0.68 -17.56 -7.77
N ASP A 9 0.18 -18.26 -7.04
CA ASP A 9 0.38 -19.70 -7.17
C ASP A 9 -0.34 -20.44 -6.03
N LEU A 10 -1.28 -21.31 -6.38
CA LEU A 10 -2.07 -22.11 -5.43
C LEU A 10 -1.73 -23.60 -5.47
N THR A 11 -0.72 -24.01 -6.24
CA THR A 11 -0.37 -25.43 -6.47
C THR A 11 -0.15 -26.18 -5.15
N HIS A 12 0.38 -25.50 -4.13
CA HIS A 12 0.64 -26.10 -2.81
C HIS A 12 -0.59 -26.17 -1.88
N CYS A 13 -1.74 -25.64 -2.29
CA CYS A 13 -2.98 -25.66 -1.52
C CYS A 13 -3.96 -26.74 -1.98
N GLU A 14 -3.75 -27.33 -3.16
CA GLU A 14 -4.69 -28.25 -3.82
C GLU A 14 -5.00 -29.50 -2.99
N SER A 15 -4.02 -30.00 -2.22
CA SER A 15 -4.23 -31.16 -1.36
C SER A 15 -5.14 -30.89 -0.16
N PHE A 16 -5.38 -29.63 0.18
CA PHE A 16 -6.16 -29.21 1.35
C PHE A 16 -7.57 -28.70 0.98
N ILE A 17 -7.81 -28.40 -0.30
CA ILE A 17 -9.06 -27.79 -0.76
C ILE A 17 -9.61 -28.65 -1.91
N ASN A 18 -10.81 -29.20 -1.71
CA ASN A 18 -11.48 -29.90 -2.80
C ASN A 18 -12.15 -28.91 -3.78
N GLU A 19 -12.38 -29.38 -5.00
CA GLU A 19 -12.91 -28.57 -6.10
C GLU A 19 -14.26 -27.91 -5.76
N SER A 20 -15.16 -28.64 -5.09
CA SER A 20 -16.49 -28.11 -4.71
C SER A 20 -16.35 -26.91 -3.76
N ALA A 21 -15.54 -27.05 -2.71
CA ALA A 21 -15.29 -25.98 -1.74
C ALA A 21 -14.64 -24.77 -2.40
N PHE A 22 -13.74 -24.99 -3.36
CA PHE A 22 -13.14 -23.91 -4.15
C PHE A 22 -14.19 -23.17 -5.00
N GLN A 23 -15.08 -23.88 -5.69
CA GLN A 23 -16.13 -23.25 -6.50
C GLN A 23 -17.13 -22.47 -5.64
N ASP A 24 -17.49 -22.97 -4.46
CA ASP A 24 -18.36 -22.26 -3.51
C ASP A 24 -17.70 -20.96 -3.03
N ALA A 25 -16.43 -21.02 -2.61
CA ALA A 25 -15.66 -19.85 -2.21
C ALA A 25 -15.52 -18.83 -3.37
N ARG A 26 -15.32 -19.31 -4.60
CA ARG A 26 -15.25 -18.47 -5.80
C ARG A 26 -16.57 -17.76 -6.09
N SER A 27 -17.70 -18.44 -5.93
CA SER A 27 -19.04 -17.86 -6.08
C SER A 27 -19.28 -16.77 -5.03
N ALA A 28 -18.93 -17.04 -3.78
CA ALA A 28 -19.00 -16.07 -2.69
C ALA A 28 -18.10 -14.85 -2.94
N ALA A 29 -16.86 -15.06 -3.39
CA ALA A 29 -15.91 -13.99 -3.71
C ALA A 29 -16.42 -13.08 -4.85
N ARG A 30 -17.06 -13.64 -5.88
CA ARG A 30 -17.68 -12.84 -6.96
C ARG A 30 -18.80 -11.96 -6.43
N THR A 31 -19.68 -12.51 -5.60
CA THR A 31 -20.76 -11.75 -4.96
C THR A 31 -20.20 -10.62 -4.08
N ALA A 32 -19.16 -10.91 -3.29
CA ALA A 32 -18.49 -9.90 -2.47
C ALA A 32 -17.84 -8.79 -3.33
N ASN A 33 -17.19 -9.17 -4.44
CA ASN A 33 -16.60 -8.22 -5.38
C ASN A 33 -17.65 -7.26 -5.96
N SER A 34 -18.81 -7.76 -6.39
CA SER A 34 -19.92 -6.92 -6.85
C SER A 34 -20.38 -5.95 -5.76
N LYS A 35 -20.54 -6.41 -4.51
CA LYS A 35 -20.93 -5.52 -3.40
C LYS A 35 -19.96 -4.36 -3.17
N VAL A 36 -18.65 -4.59 -3.36
CA VAL A 36 -17.63 -3.55 -3.25
C VAL A 36 -17.75 -2.54 -4.38
N HIS A 37 -17.81 -3.00 -5.63
CA HIS A 37 -17.90 -2.09 -6.79
C HIS A 37 -19.23 -1.34 -6.86
N ASP A 38 -20.33 -2.00 -6.50
CA ASP A 38 -21.68 -1.43 -6.53
C ASP A 38 -22.02 -0.65 -5.24
N LYS A 39 -21.12 -0.66 -4.24
CA LYS A 39 -21.29 0.00 -2.93
C LYS A 39 -22.57 -0.40 -2.19
N THR A 40 -22.97 -1.67 -2.27
CA THR A 40 -24.20 -2.19 -1.65
C THR A 40 -23.98 -2.97 -0.35
N GLY A 41 -22.71 -3.20 0.02
CA GLY A 41 -22.33 -3.89 1.26
C GLY A 41 -22.33 -2.99 2.50
N ALA A 42 -22.29 -3.61 3.69
CA ALA A 42 -22.05 -2.88 4.93
C ALA A 42 -20.68 -2.17 4.90
N GLY A 43 -20.62 -0.93 5.38
CA GLY A 43 -19.40 -0.11 5.34
C GLY A 43 -19.09 0.51 3.98
N SER A 44 -20.07 0.56 3.06
CA SER A 44 -19.95 1.15 1.73
C SER A 44 -19.41 2.59 1.71
N ASP A 45 -19.57 3.33 2.82
CA ASP A 45 -19.08 4.70 2.98
C ASP A 45 -17.54 4.79 2.96
N PHE A 46 -16.83 3.68 3.21
CA PHE A 46 -15.37 3.64 3.32
C PHE A 46 -14.66 2.98 2.13
N LEU A 47 -15.30 2.95 0.95
CA LEU A 47 -14.77 2.33 -0.27
C LEU A 47 -13.99 3.29 -1.18
N GLY A 48 -13.52 4.43 -0.66
CA GLY A 48 -12.75 5.41 -1.43
C GLY A 48 -11.45 4.84 -2.03
N TRP A 49 -10.87 3.83 -1.41
CA TRP A 49 -9.64 3.17 -1.86
C TRP A 49 -9.79 2.38 -3.18
N VAL A 50 -11.02 1.99 -3.56
CA VAL A 50 -11.26 1.12 -4.73
C VAL A 50 -10.84 1.81 -6.03
N ASN A 51 -11.21 3.07 -6.21
CA ASN A 51 -10.87 3.84 -7.41
C ASN A 51 -9.70 4.80 -7.20
N LEU A 52 -9.26 5.00 -5.96
CA LEU A 52 -8.22 5.96 -5.60
C LEU A 52 -7.01 5.92 -6.55
N PRO A 53 -6.40 4.78 -6.91
CA PRO A 53 -5.25 4.77 -7.81
C PRO A 53 -5.47 5.44 -9.17
N ASN A 54 -6.70 5.42 -9.69
CA ASN A 54 -7.07 6.04 -10.96
C ASN A 54 -7.59 7.48 -10.80
N GLU A 55 -7.97 7.87 -9.58
CA GLU A 55 -8.62 9.15 -9.28
C GLU A 55 -7.71 10.12 -8.50
N ILE A 56 -6.48 9.73 -8.14
CA ILE A 56 -5.52 10.62 -7.48
C ILE A 56 -5.27 11.85 -8.38
N PRO A 57 -5.59 13.08 -7.91
CA PRO A 57 -5.31 14.29 -8.68
C PRO A 57 -3.80 14.51 -8.83
N GLY A 58 -3.35 14.86 -10.03
CA GLY A 58 -1.94 15.19 -10.27
C GLY A 58 -1.43 16.35 -9.40
N SER A 59 -2.30 17.33 -9.12
CA SER A 59 -1.98 18.45 -8.22
C SER A 59 -1.68 18.01 -6.78
N LEU A 60 -2.35 16.97 -6.29
CA LEU A 60 -2.08 16.42 -4.96
C LEU A 60 -0.70 15.76 -4.91
N LEU A 61 -0.33 15.02 -5.96
CA LEU A 61 1.01 14.42 -6.06
C LEU A 61 2.10 15.48 -6.13
N GLU A 62 1.85 16.56 -6.86
CA GLU A 62 2.76 17.70 -6.94
C GLU A 62 2.92 18.38 -5.58
N GLU A 63 1.83 18.61 -4.84
CA GLU A 63 1.87 19.19 -3.49
C GLU A 63 2.65 18.33 -2.49
N ILE A 64 2.43 17.01 -2.52
CA ILE A 64 3.18 16.05 -1.69
C ILE A 64 4.66 16.09 -2.04
N SER A 65 5.00 16.08 -3.33
CA SER A 65 6.39 16.12 -3.81
C SER A 65 7.08 17.42 -3.40
N ASN A 66 6.41 18.55 -3.52
CA ASN A 66 6.93 19.86 -3.11
C ASN A 66 7.16 19.91 -1.59
N SER A 67 6.26 19.32 -0.80
CA SER A 67 6.42 19.24 0.66
C SER A 67 7.59 18.33 1.04
N ALA A 68 7.74 17.18 0.38
CA ALA A 68 8.86 16.28 0.58
C ALA A 68 10.21 16.95 0.24
N GLN A 69 10.27 17.72 -0.85
CA GLN A 69 11.46 18.47 -1.24
C GLN A 69 11.84 19.53 -0.18
N LYS A 70 10.86 20.29 0.32
CA LYS A 70 11.09 21.26 1.39
C LYS A 70 11.64 20.60 2.66
N ILE A 71 11.06 19.47 3.08
CA ILE A 71 11.55 18.70 4.24
C ILE A 71 13.00 18.24 4.00
N LYS A 72 13.30 17.73 2.81
CA LYS A 72 14.65 17.27 2.44
C LYS A 72 15.68 18.39 2.48
N GLU A 73 15.34 19.60 2.05
CA GLU A 73 16.25 20.75 2.05
C GLU A 73 16.46 21.36 3.44
N GLN A 74 15.47 21.20 4.34
CA GLN A 74 15.42 21.93 5.61
C GLN A 74 15.60 21.03 6.84
N SER A 75 15.75 19.72 6.67
CA SER A 75 15.76 18.78 7.80
C SER A 75 16.78 17.67 7.62
N GLU A 76 17.54 17.41 8.68
CA GLU A 76 18.38 16.20 8.79
C GLU A 76 17.56 14.99 9.26
N ILE A 77 16.47 15.23 9.99
CA ILE A 77 15.62 14.22 10.61
C ILE A 77 14.14 14.55 10.38
N LEU A 78 13.35 13.55 9.99
CA LEU A 78 11.89 13.56 9.92
C LEU A 78 11.33 12.57 10.96
N VAL A 79 10.48 13.07 11.86
CA VAL A 79 9.75 12.22 12.83
C VAL A 79 8.30 12.12 12.38
N VAL A 80 7.88 10.91 12.04
CA VAL A 80 6.49 10.60 11.66
C VAL A 80 5.74 10.13 12.91
N ILE A 81 4.73 10.89 13.32
CA ILE A 81 3.93 10.58 14.52
C ILE A 81 2.63 9.91 14.08
N GLY A 82 2.43 8.65 14.47
CA GLY A 82 1.26 7.89 14.04
C GLY A 82 1.25 6.45 14.52
N ILE A 83 0.07 5.83 14.54
CA ILE A 83 -0.13 4.44 14.95
C ILE A 83 -1.12 3.74 14.01
N GLY A 84 -1.05 2.41 13.94
CA GLY A 84 -1.92 1.62 13.07
C GLY A 84 -1.68 1.96 11.60
N GLY A 85 -2.74 2.33 10.87
CA GLY A 85 -2.66 2.61 9.43
C GLY A 85 -1.73 3.78 9.08
N SER A 86 -1.62 4.81 9.94
CA SER A 86 -0.75 5.96 9.71
C SER A 86 0.75 5.68 9.98
N TYR A 87 1.07 4.52 10.57
CA TYR A 87 2.45 4.05 10.79
C TYR A 87 2.84 2.93 9.83
N LEU A 88 2.05 1.85 9.81
CA LEU A 88 2.42 0.60 9.14
C LEU A 88 2.56 0.77 7.62
N GLY A 89 1.70 1.58 6.99
CA GLY A 89 1.79 1.83 5.55
C GLY A 89 3.08 2.53 5.15
N ALA A 90 3.42 3.63 5.85
CA ALA A 90 4.65 4.37 5.59
C ALA A 90 5.90 3.52 5.91
N LYS A 91 5.92 2.85 7.07
CA LYS A 91 7.04 2.01 7.50
C LYS A 91 7.29 0.85 6.52
N ALA A 92 6.24 0.14 6.10
CA ALA A 92 6.36 -1.00 5.19
C ALA A 92 6.98 -0.61 3.84
N VAL A 93 6.53 0.50 3.25
CA VAL A 93 7.06 0.97 1.95
C VAL A 93 8.50 1.46 2.10
N ILE A 94 8.80 2.24 3.14
CA ILE A 94 10.16 2.73 3.38
C ILE A 94 11.12 1.57 3.59
N ASP A 95 10.77 0.58 4.40
CA ASP A 95 11.63 -0.58 4.67
C ASP A 95 11.83 -1.48 3.45
N ALA A 96 10.78 -1.68 2.66
CA ALA A 96 10.85 -2.56 1.48
C ALA A 96 11.64 -1.93 0.32
N LEU A 97 11.59 -0.60 0.18
CA LEU A 97 12.17 0.09 -0.98
C LEU A 97 13.48 0.83 -0.68
N SER A 98 13.88 0.94 0.59
CA SER A 98 15.12 1.61 0.99
C SER A 98 16.24 0.63 1.36
N HIS A 99 17.45 1.17 1.50
CA HIS A 99 18.58 0.43 2.08
C HIS A 99 18.25 -0.05 3.51
N SER A 100 18.62 -1.28 3.86
CA SER A 100 18.29 -1.88 5.17
C SER A 100 18.82 -1.09 6.37
N PHE A 101 19.92 -0.35 6.18
CA PHE A 101 20.52 0.55 7.16
C PHE A 101 20.36 2.01 6.79
N ARG A 102 19.23 2.40 6.15
CA ARG A 102 19.04 3.72 5.56
C ARG A 102 19.49 4.86 6.47
N ASN A 103 19.06 4.88 7.73
CA ASN A 103 19.38 5.97 8.68
C ASN A 103 20.85 5.97 9.14
N ASN A 104 21.61 4.90 8.93
CA ASN A 104 23.05 4.86 9.25
C ASN A 104 23.94 5.30 8.08
N LEU A 105 23.35 5.58 6.92
CA LEU A 105 24.08 6.12 5.76
C LEU A 105 24.43 7.59 5.98
N SER A 106 25.51 8.05 5.33
CA SER A 106 25.82 9.48 5.29
C SER A 106 24.69 10.26 4.59
N SER A 107 24.61 11.56 4.84
CA SER A 107 23.57 12.41 4.23
C SER A 107 23.58 12.31 2.70
N GLU A 108 24.78 12.27 2.10
CA GLU A 108 24.99 12.17 0.66
C GLU A 108 24.49 10.83 0.09
N GLN A 109 24.69 9.72 0.80
CA GLN A 109 24.25 8.38 0.38
C GLN A 109 22.75 8.16 0.63
N ARG A 110 22.20 8.83 1.63
CA ARG A 110 20.81 8.67 2.10
C ARG A 110 19.80 9.44 1.27
N ASP A 111 20.23 10.53 0.64
CA ASP A 111 19.44 11.39 -0.26
C ASP A 111 18.10 11.88 0.34
N GLY A 112 18.10 12.29 1.61
CA GLY A 112 16.91 12.75 2.32
C GLY A 112 17.22 13.08 3.78
N PRO A 113 16.23 13.17 4.69
CA PRO A 113 16.41 13.12 6.14
C PRO A 113 16.43 11.67 6.67
N GLU A 114 16.92 11.46 7.89
CA GLU A 114 16.69 10.21 8.63
C GLU A 114 15.21 10.16 8.99
N ILE A 115 14.62 8.97 9.00
CA ILE A 115 13.18 8.83 9.29
C ILE A 115 13.00 8.01 10.57
N TYR A 116 12.35 8.61 11.55
CA TYR A 116 11.95 7.96 12.80
C TYR A 116 10.44 7.97 12.94
N PHE A 117 9.92 7.06 13.75
CA PHE A 117 8.50 6.94 14.04
C PHE A 117 8.27 7.00 15.54
N ALA A 118 7.20 7.68 15.96
CA ALA A 118 6.85 7.91 17.36
C ALA A 118 5.34 7.82 17.60
#